data_AF-A0A0X3NH10-F1
#
_entry.id   AF-A0A0X3NH10-F1
#
_cell.length_a   1.000
_cell.length_b   1.000
_cell.length_c   1.000
_cell.angle_alpha   90.00
_cell.angle_beta   90.00
_cell.angle_gamma   90.00
#
_symmetry.space_group_name_H-M   'P 1'
#
loop_
_entity.id
_entity.type
_entity.pdbx_description
1 polymer ?
#
loop_
_entity_poly.entity_id
_entity_poly.type
_entity_poly.pdbx_seq_one_letter_code
_entity_poly.pdbx_strand_id
1 'polypeptide(L)'
;RLAASQLEMPKEPREVNREALETHNWLRELHGCPPLQYSNRLAKNAQSYAEYLAKRNLFDHSECKNYGENLIVRKGAEGILLTGGQASFAWYSQSQNYDFSKNNDQGCGHFTQLIWKGTEKVGFGFARSKDKRSAYIVAHYYPPGNYEKDYKKNVPPPERGRVYKPTNMDLTGEKHVTSRPRCRSCKSKVYYFERRSTSHDPSSGRGRR
;
A
#
# COMPACT_ATOMS: atom_id res chain seq x y z
N ARG A 1 -21.60 19.69 28.52
CA ARG A 1 -21.68 18.57 27.57
C ARG A 1 -20.83 18.96 26.36
N LEU A 2 -19.55 18.59 26.36
CA LEU A 2 -18.63 18.96 25.28
C LEU A 2 -18.82 17.96 24.14
N ALA A 3 -19.10 18.50 22.96
CA ALA A 3 -19.23 17.74 21.72
C ALA A 3 -17.94 16.95 21.50
N ALA A 4 -18.08 15.62 21.40
CA ALA A 4 -17.03 14.78 20.86
C ALA A 4 -16.71 15.32 19.46
N SER A 5 -15.51 15.87 19.32
CA SER A 5 -14.96 16.31 18.06
C SER A 5 -15.16 15.19 17.05
N GLN A 6 -15.88 15.53 15.99
CA GLN A 6 -15.93 14.72 14.79
C GLN A 6 -14.48 14.46 14.39
N LEU A 7 -14.02 13.23 14.55
CA LEU A 7 -12.87 12.72 13.80
C LEU A 7 -13.27 12.88 12.34
N GLU A 8 -12.88 13.99 11.72
CA GLU A 8 -13.09 14.24 10.31
C GLU A 8 -12.45 13.07 9.56
N MET A 9 -13.31 12.20 9.03
CA MET A 9 -12.87 11.11 8.19
C MET A 9 -12.17 11.73 6.98
N PRO A 10 -10.99 11.25 6.56
CA PRO A 10 -10.42 11.75 5.32
C PRO A 10 -11.38 11.39 4.20
N LYS A 11 -12.01 12.42 3.63
CA LYS A 11 -13.10 12.29 2.66
C LYS A 11 -12.65 12.65 1.25
N GLU A 12 -11.51 13.32 1.08
CA GLU A 12 -11.11 13.86 -0.21
C GLU A 12 -9.78 13.29 -0.72
N PRO A 13 -9.66 12.96 -2.04
CA PRO A 13 -8.41 12.51 -2.66
C PRO A 13 -7.19 13.39 -2.34
N ARG A 14 -7.40 14.68 -2.06
CA ARG A 14 -6.34 15.62 -1.68
C ARG A 14 -5.66 15.25 -0.38
N GLU A 15 -6.41 14.82 0.64
CA GLU A 15 -5.85 14.44 1.94
C GLU A 15 -5.04 13.14 1.83
N VAL A 16 -5.58 12.16 1.10
CA VAL A 16 -4.87 10.91 0.80
C VAL A 16 -3.55 11.18 0.10
N ASN A 17 -3.55 12.07 -0.91
CA ASN A 17 -2.33 12.44 -1.62
C ASN A 17 -1.31 13.12 -0.72
N ARG A 18 -1.74 14.08 0.13
CA ARG A 18 -0.84 14.76 1.06
C ARG A 18 -0.20 13.78 2.05
N GLU A 19 -1.02 13.02 2.77
CA GLU A 19 -0.55 12.08 3.80
C GLU A 19 0.34 10.99 3.21
N ALA A 20 -0.03 10.44 2.05
CA ALA A 20 0.76 9.42 1.38
C ALA A 20 2.11 10.00 0.94
N LEU A 21 2.14 11.17 0.31
CA LEU A 21 3.38 11.80 -0.14
C LEU A 21 4.33 12.11 1.02
N GLU A 22 3.82 12.73 2.09
CA GLU A 22 4.60 13.05 3.30
C GLU A 22 5.18 11.78 3.91
N THR A 23 4.37 10.73 4.07
CA THR A 23 4.83 9.46 4.64
C THR A 23 5.82 8.73 3.72
N HIS A 24 5.61 8.74 2.40
CA HIS A 24 6.56 8.18 1.43
C HIS A 24 7.91 8.88 1.53
N ASN A 25 7.92 10.20 1.58
CA ASN A 25 9.15 10.98 1.61
C ASN A 25 9.92 10.79 2.92
N TRP A 26 9.21 10.73 4.06
CA TRP A 26 9.82 10.36 5.33
C TRP A 26 10.44 8.95 5.29
N LEU A 27 9.73 7.96 4.75
CA LEU A 27 10.25 6.60 4.61
C LEU A 27 11.45 6.52 3.65
N ARG A 28 11.45 7.30 2.57
CA ARG A 28 12.56 7.39 1.61
C ARG A 28 13.80 8.02 2.22
N GLU A 29 13.62 9.03 3.07
CA GLU A 29 14.71 9.68 3.80
C GLU A 29 15.47 8.69 4.68
N LEU A 30 14.78 7.73 5.33
CA LEU A 30 15.42 6.68 6.14
C LEU A 30 16.44 5.83 5.35
N HIS A 31 16.34 5.83 4.03
CA HIS A 31 17.17 5.09 3.08
C HIS A 31 18.10 6.01 2.24
N GLY A 32 18.13 7.31 2.51
CA GLY A 32 18.90 8.27 1.70
C GLY A 32 18.38 8.43 0.27
N CYS A 33 17.10 8.12 0.03
CA CYS A 33 16.47 8.29 -1.27
C CYS A 33 15.90 9.71 -1.42
N PRO A 34 16.06 10.36 -2.59
CA PRO A 34 15.49 11.70 -2.82
C PRO A 34 13.97 11.72 -2.62
N PRO A 35 13.37 12.82 -2.15
CA PRO A 35 11.92 12.91 -2.00
C PRO A 35 11.22 12.83 -3.36
N LEU A 36 10.06 12.16 -3.40
CA LEU A 36 9.16 12.15 -4.54
C LEU A 36 8.43 13.48 -4.65
N GLN A 37 8.17 13.89 -5.89
CA GLN A 37 7.31 15.01 -6.23
C GLN A 37 5.90 14.52 -6.58
N TYR A 38 4.90 15.23 -6.11
CA TYR A 38 3.53 14.94 -6.47
C TYR A 38 3.26 15.23 -7.96
N SER A 39 2.56 14.32 -8.63
CA SER A 39 2.16 14.45 -10.03
C SER A 39 0.65 14.37 -10.18
N ASN A 40 0.04 15.50 -10.55
CA ASN A 40 -1.39 15.58 -10.87
C ASN A 40 -1.82 14.58 -11.96
N ARG A 41 -0.94 14.32 -12.94
CA ARG A 41 -1.24 13.36 -14.02
C ARG A 41 -1.29 11.93 -13.49
N LEU A 42 -0.31 11.53 -12.67
CA LEU A 42 -0.29 10.19 -12.06
C LEU A 42 -1.46 10.03 -11.08
N ALA A 43 -1.78 11.06 -10.30
CA ALA A 43 -2.88 11.02 -9.34
C ALA A 43 -4.24 10.83 -10.03
N LYS A 44 -4.49 11.54 -11.15
CA LYS A 44 -5.70 11.33 -11.96
C LYS A 44 -5.81 9.90 -12.47
N ASN A 45 -4.71 9.34 -12.98
CA ASN A 45 -4.68 7.95 -13.46
C ASN A 45 -4.91 6.94 -12.33
N ALA A 46 -4.22 7.11 -11.21
CA ALA A 46 -4.37 6.28 -10.02
C ALA A 46 -5.81 6.36 -9.46
N GLN A 47 -6.43 7.54 -9.49
CA GLN A 47 -7.81 7.76 -9.07
C GLN A 47 -8.79 6.98 -9.95
N SER A 48 -8.67 7.10 -11.29
CA SER A 48 -9.51 6.32 -12.22
C SER A 48 -9.35 4.82 -12.02
N TYR A 49 -8.12 4.35 -11.71
CA TYR A 49 -7.90 2.92 -11.44
C TYR A 49 -8.46 2.47 -10.09
N ALA A 50 -8.34 3.28 -9.04
CA ALA A 50 -8.97 2.99 -7.75
C ALA A 50 -10.49 2.87 -7.88
N GLU A 51 -11.13 3.77 -8.64
CA GLU A 51 -12.56 3.72 -8.94
C GLU A 51 -12.95 2.46 -9.73
N TYR A 52 -12.13 2.07 -10.71
CA TYR A 52 -12.30 0.83 -11.46
C TYR A 52 -12.29 -0.40 -10.53
N LEU A 53 -11.29 -0.50 -9.65
CA LEU A 53 -11.16 -1.59 -8.68
C LEU A 53 -12.34 -1.62 -7.72
N ALA A 54 -12.72 -0.47 -7.17
CA ALA A 54 -13.81 -0.32 -6.22
C ALA A 54 -15.18 -0.67 -6.82
N LYS A 55 -15.44 -0.25 -8.07
CA LYS A 55 -16.69 -0.56 -8.78
C LYS A 55 -16.85 -2.06 -9.04
N ARG A 56 -15.75 -2.76 -9.30
CA ARG A 56 -15.75 -4.20 -9.61
C ARG A 56 -15.42 -5.10 -8.42
N ASN A 57 -15.11 -4.53 -7.26
CA ASN A 57 -14.63 -5.25 -6.08
C ASN A 57 -13.40 -6.14 -6.40
N LEU A 58 -12.51 -5.64 -7.27
CA LEU A 58 -11.29 -6.32 -7.69
C LEU A 58 -10.08 -5.85 -6.87
N PHE A 59 -9.05 -6.67 -6.85
CA PHE A 59 -7.75 -6.31 -6.29
C PHE A 59 -6.68 -6.94 -7.16
N ASP A 60 -6.33 -6.23 -8.23
CA ASP A 60 -5.37 -6.67 -9.24
C ASP A 60 -4.63 -5.46 -9.80
N HIS A 61 -3.46 -5.68 -10.37
CA HIS A 61 -2.65 -4.64 -10.99
C HIS A 61 -3.20 -4.22 -12.34
N SER A 62 -2.94 -2.98 -12.73
CA SER A 62 -3.22 -2.53 -14.08
C SER A 62 -2.26 -3.19 -15.08
N GLU A 63 -2.69 -3.31 -16.34
CA GLU A 63 -1.84 -3.87 -17.40
C GLU A 63 -0.77 -2.88 -17.90
N CYS A 64 -0.80 -1.63 -17.44
CA CYS A 64 0.08 -0.57 -17.91
C CYS A 64 1.52 -0.75 -17.41
N LYS A 65 2.49 -0.57 -18.31
CA LYS A 65 3.93 -0.65 -18.00
C LYS A 65 4.64 0.72 -17.97
N ASN A 66 3.92 1.80 -18.25
CA ASN A 66 4.50 3.15 -18.35
C ASN A 66 4.70 3.84 -16.98
N TYR A 67 4.25 3.21 -15.90
CA TYR A 67 4.40 3.67 -14.52
C TYR A 67 4.59 2.47 -13.59
N GLY A 68 5.22 2.69 -12.44
CA GLY A 68 5.20 1.74 -11.34
C GLY A 68 3.85 1.77 -10.64
N GLU A 69 3.48 0.73 -9.91
CA GLU A 69 2.17 0.66 -9.25
C GLU A 69 2.23 -0.06 -7.91
N ASN A 70 1.65 0.55 -6.88
CA ASN A 70 1.31 -0.13 -5.63
C ASN A 70 -0.20 -0.05 -5.40
N LEU A 71 -0.76 -1.11 -4.82
CA LEU A 71 -2.19 -1.25 -4.52
C LEU A 71 -2.37 -1.62 -3.06
N ILE A 72 -3.46 -1.16 -2.46
CA ILE A 72 -3.91 -1.69 -1.17
C ILE A 72 -5.44 -1.64 -1.09
N VAL A 73 -6.02 -2.64 -0.43
CA VAL A 73 -7.43 -2.62 -0.03
C VAL A 73 -7.56 -2.96 1.44
N ARG A 74 -8.39 -2.18 2.14
CA ARG A 74 -8.87 -2.50 3.48
C ARG A 74 -10.35 -2.84 3.40
N LYS A 75 -10.72 -4.01 3.91
CA LYS A 75 -12.12 -4.42 4.03
C LYS A 75 -12.55 -4.43 5.49
N GLY A 76 -13.78 -4.01 5.79
CA GLY A 76 -14.30 -3.92 7.15
C GLY A 76 -15.79 -3.59 7.22
N ALA A 77 -16.20 -2.97 8.32
CA ALA A 77 -17.54 -2.42 8.48
C ALA A 77 -17.82 -1.31 7.45
N GLU A 78 -19.10 -0.96 7.28
CA GLU A 78 -19.47 0.19 6.47
C GLU A 78 -18.76 1.45 6.99
N GLY A 79 -18.18 2.24 6.07
CA GLY A 79 -17.43 3.44 6.45
C GLY A 79 -15.96 3.17 6.81
N ILE A 80 -15.43 1.99 6.46
CA ILE A 80 -14.02 1.66 6.72
C ILE A 80 -13.07 2.78 6.23
N LEU A 81 -12.12 3.12 7.09
CA LEU A 81 -11.11 4.15 6.85
C LEU A 81 -9.81 3.53 6.40
N LEU A 82 -9.15 4.16 5.44
CA LEU A 82 -7.81 3.86 5.01
C LEU A 82 -7.14 5.17 4.59
N THR A 83 -6.12 5.59 5.33
CA THR A 83 -5.42 6.87 5.11
C THR A 83 -4.25 6.69 4.14
N GLY A 84 -3.75 7.79 3.58
CA GLY A 84 -2.58 7.75 2.69
C GLY A 84 -1.32 7.31 3.44
N GLY A 85 -1.15 7.76 4.67
CA GLY A 85 -0.05 7.32 5.54
C GLY A 85 -0.13 5.83 5.85
N GLN A 86 -1.31 5.31 6.19
CA GLN A 86 -1.51 3.88 6.45
C GLN A 86 -1.17 3.03 5.24
N ALA A 87 -1.52 3.45 4.02
CA ALA A 87 -1.12 2.75 2.80
C ALA A 87 0.41 2.74 2.61
N SER A 88 1.07 3.86 2.89
CA SER A 88 2.52 4.01 2.78
C SER A 88 3.27 3.09 3.75
N PHE A 89 2.87 3.12 5.03
CA PHE A 89 3.41 2.23 6.06
C PHE A 89 3.16 0.76 5.75
N ALA A 90 1.98 0.45 5.24
CA ALA A 90 1.59 -0.88 4.81
C ALA A 90 2.55 -1.41 3.72
N TRP A 91 2.75 -0.67 2.62
CA TRP A 91 3.69 -1.05 1.57
C TRP A 91 5.13 -1.18 2.09
N TYR A 92 5.56 -0.26 2.94
CA TYR A 92 6.90 -0.27 3.51
C TYR A 92 7.14 -1.44 4.48
N SER A 93 6.09 -1.98 5.11
CA SER A 93 6.21 -3.08 6.07
C SER A 93 6.85 -4.35 5.50
N GLN A 94 6.86 -4.51 4.16
CA GLN A 94 7.57 -5.57 3.44
C GLN A 94 9.10 -5.51 3.65
N SER A 95 9.66 -4.35 4.00
CA SER A 95 11.09 -4.18 4.34
C SER A 95 11.57 -5.13 5.44
N GLN A 96 10.69 -5.58 6.33
CA GLN A 96 11.02 -6.56 7.38
C GLN A 96 11.42 -7.93 6.83
N ASN A 97 11.02 -8.25 5.60
CA ASN A 97 11.33 -9.50 4.92
C ASN A 97 12.39 -9.33 3.82
N TYR A 98 12.92 -8.12 3.63
CA TYR A 98 13.84 -7.81 2.54
C TYR A 98 15.30 -7.97 2.97
N ASP A 99 16.02 -8.85 2.31
CA ASP A 99 17.47 -9.02 2.47
C ASP A 99 18.23 -8.13 1.48
N PHE A 100 18.81 -7.04 1.97
CA PHE A 100 19.54 -6.08 1.14
C PHE A 100 20.78 -6.67 0.45
N SER A 101 21.26 -7.87 0.83
CA SER A 101 22.37 -8.53 0.15
C SER A 101 21.98 -9.20 -1.17
N LYS A 102 20.70 -9.57 -1.35
CA LYS A 102 20.23 -10.38 -2.50
C LYS A 102 19.93 -9.58 -3.76
N ASN A 103 19.77 -8.26 -3.66
CA ASN A 103 19.60 -7.34 -4.80
C ASN A 103 18.52 -7.77 -5.82
N ASN A 104 17.35 -8.23 -5.36
CA ASN A 104 16.23 -8.67 -6.20
C ASN A 104 14.88 -8.46 -5.48
N ASP A 105 13.75 -8.80 -6.13
CA ASP A 105 12.39 -8.47 -5.67
C ASP A 105 11.97 -9.06 -4.31
N GLN A 106 12.30 -10.33 -4.04
CA GLN A 106 11.96 -11.03 -2.79
C GLN A 106 10.47 -11.01 -2.40
N GLY A 107 9.55 -10.75 -3.34
CA GLY A 107 8.13 -10.53 -3.01
C GLY A 107 7.87 -9.23 -2.24
N CYS A 108 8.84 -8.32 -2.20
CA CYS A 108 8.81 -7.03 -1.50
C CYS A 108 8.63 -5.85 -2.47
N GLY A 109 8.00 -6.10 -3.63
CA GLY A 109 7.84 -5.13 -4.71
C GLY A 109 7.19 -3.81 -4.30
N HIS A 110 6.29 -3.79 -3.31
CA HIS A 110 5.69 -2.54 -2.85
C HIS A 110 6.70 -1.68 -2.08
N PHE A 111 7.47 -2.30 -1.19
CA PHE A 111 8.56 -1.63 -0.47
C PHE A 111 9.61 -1.11 -1.44
N THR A 112 10.10 -1.97 -2.35
CA THR A 112 11.18 -1.59 -3.26
C THR A 112 10.75 -0.50 -4.25
N GLN A 113 9.50 -0.50 -4.71
CA GLN A 113 8.96 0.61 -5.52
C GLN A 113 8.87 1.91 -4.72
N LEU A 114 8.41 1.87 -3.46
CA LEU A 114 8.26 3.05 -2.61
C LEU A 114 9.62 3.74 -2.40
N ILE A 115 10.67 2.97 -2.10
CA ILE A 115 12.01 3.50 -1.87
C ILE A 115 12.90 3.51 -3.11
N TRP A 116 12.37 3.24 -4.31
CA TRP A 116 13.17 3.17 -5.52
C TRP A 116 13.86 4.52 -5.80
N LYS A 117 15.20 4.56 -5.69
CA LYS A 117 15.99 5.80 -5.73
C LYS A 117 15.76 6.61 -6.99
N GLY A 118 15.68 5.97 -8.15
CA GLY A 118 15.45 6.61 -9.45
C GLY A 118 14.00 7.00 -9.75
N THR A 119 13.03 6.68 -8.87
CA THR A 119 11.66 7.17 -9.01
C THR A 119 11.61 8.63 -8.54
N GLU A 120 10.99 9.50 -9.32
CA GLU A 120 10.96 10.95 -9.06
C GLU A 120 9.58 11.47 -8.68
N LYS A 121 8.53 10.89 -9.26
CA LYS A 121 7.16 11.39 -9.20
C LYS A 121 6.20 10.30 -8.75
N VAL A 122 5.17 10.71 -8.00
CA VAL A 122 4.10 9.82 -7.57
C VAL A 122 2.75 10.54 -7.58
N GLY A 123 1.67 9.80 -7.79
CA GLY A 123 0.32 10.27 -7.55
C GLY A 123 -0.56 9.15 -7.04
N PHE A 124 -1.53 9.51 -6.19
CA PHE A 124 -2.36 8.56 -5.47
C PHE A 124 -3.84 8.72 -5.83
N GLY A 125 -4.56 7.60 -5.83
CA GLY A 125 -6.00 7.53 -6.02
C GLY A 125 -6.67 6.81 -4.86
N PHE A 126 -7.90 7.23 -4.53
CA PHE A 126 -8.71 6.64 -3.47
C PHE A 126 -10.13 6.37 -3.92
N ALA A 127 -10.66 5.19 -3.63
CA ALA A 127 -12.06 4.88 -3.88
C ALA A 127 -12.64 3.91 -2.84
N ARG A 128 -13.96 3.94 -2.68
CA ARG A 128 -14.70 2.97 -1.85
C ARG A 128 -15.62 2.13 -2.71
N SER A 129 -15.79 0.86 -2.32
CA SER A 129 -16.83 0.01 -2.91
C SER A 129 -18.22 0.60 -2.68
N LYS A 130 -19.21 0.18 -3.49
CA LYS A 130 -20.59 0.70 -3.42
C LYS A 130 -21.23 0.54 -2.03
N ASP A 131 -20.93 -0.57 -1.34
CA ASP A 131 -21.38 -0.87 0.02
C ASP A 131 -20.54 -0.16 1.12
N LYS A 132 -19.52 0.61 0.72
CA LYS A 132 -18.56 1.31 1.59
C LYS A 132 -17.84 0.41 2.59
N ARG A 133 -17.78 -0.90 2.34
CA ARG A 133 -17.09 -1.89 3.18
C ARG A 133 -15.67 -2.18 2.72
N SER A 134 -15.25 -1.64 1.58
CA SER A 134 -13.88 -1.71 1.08
C SER A 134 -13.38 -0.31 0.72
N ALA A 135 -12.16 0.01 1.15
CA ALA A 135 -11.43 1.23 0.78
C ALA A 135 -10.15 0.84 0.02
N TYR A 136 -9.93 1.47 -1.13
CA TYR A 136 -8.85 1.19 -2.05
C TYR A 136 -7.93 2.42 -2.14
N ILE A 137 -6.62 2.19 -2.09
CA ILE A 137 -5.63 3.19 -2.47
C ILE A 137 -4.72 2.60 -3.54
N VAL A 138 -4.48 3.39 -4.59
CA VAL A 138 -3.55 3.08 -5.69
C VAL A 138 -2.48 4.17 -5.72
N ALA A 139 -1.22 3.80 -5.90
CA ALA A 139 -0.13 4.73 -6.18
C ALA A 139 0.47 4.43 -7.55
N HIS A 140 0.66 5.45 -8.38
CA HIS A 140 1.40 5.35 -9.64
C HIS A 140 2.70 6.15 -9.57
N TYR A 141 3.79 5.54 -10.03
CA TYR A 141 5.16 6.05 -9.89
C TYR A 141 5.82 6.31 -11.24
N TYR A 142 6.64 7.35 -11.34
CA TYR A 142 7.42 7.63 -12.54
C TYR A 142 8.81 8.22 -12.22
N PRO A 143 9.89 7.74 -12.88
CA PRO A 143 9.97 6.51 -13.66
C PRO A 143 9.54 5.26 -12.85
N PRO A 144 9.05 4.19 -13.50
CA PRO A 144 8.78 2.92 -12.83
C PRO A 144 10.02 2.34 -12.15
N GLY A 145 9.83 1.66 -11.02
CA GLY A 145 10.86 0.91 -10.32
C GLY A 145 10.81 -0.58 -10.62
N ASN A 146 11.46 -1.37 -9.75
CA ASN A 146 11.45 -2.84 -9.77
C ASN A 146 11.97 -3.48 -11.07
N TYR A 147 12.95 -2.83 -11.72
CA TYR A 147 13.69 -3.44 -12.81
C TYR A 147 14.75 -4.40 -12.25
N GLU A 148 14.72 -5.66 -12.72
CA GLU A 148 15.51 -6.77 -12.17
C GLU A 148 17.01 -6.47 -12.02
N LYS A 149 17.60 -5.77 -13.00
CA LYS A 149 19.05 -5.46 -13.03
C LYS A 149 19.44 -4.27 -12.16
N ASP A 150 18.47 -3.60 -11.56
CA ASP A 150 18.63 -2.24 -11.04
C ASP A 150 18.38 -2.12 -9.53
N TYR A 151 18.11 -3.23 -8.83
CA TYR A 151 17.84 -3.24 -7.39
C TYR A 151 19.02 -2.70 -6.57
N LYS A 152 20.25 -3.14 -6.86
CA LYS A 152 21.45 -2.73 -6.09
C LYS A 152 21.66 -1.22 -6.03
N LYS A 153 21.34 -0.50 -7.12
CA LYS A 153 21.50 0.96 -7.19
C LYS A 153 20.28 1.73 -6.67
N ASN A 154 19.11 1.08 -6.59
CA ASN A 154 17.84 1.76 -6.29
C ASN A 154 17.21 1.40 -4.95
N VAL A 155 17.65 0.34 -4.27
CA VAL A 155 17.09 -0.13 -2.99
C VAL A 155 18.19 -0.12 -1.93
N PRO A 156 18.67 1.07 -1.52
CA PRO A 156 19.73 1.18 -0.52
C PRO A 156 19.26 0.69 0.87
N PRO A 157 20.17 0.16 1.71
CA PRO A 157 19.87 -0.15 3.11
C PRO A 157 19.55 1.13 3.90
N PRO A 158 18.91 1.03 5.07
CA PRO A 158 18.63 2.19 5.92
C PRO A 158 19.92 2.86 6.40
N GLU A 159 19.97 4.20 6.40
CA GLU A 159 21.20 4.96 6.72
C GLU A 159 21.71 4.71 8.15
N ARG A 160 20.78 4.46 9.09
CA ARG A 160 21.10 4.20 10.49
C ARG A 160 21.29 2.71 10.81
N GLY A 161 21.38 1.85 9.79
CA GLY A 161 21.60 0.41 9.92
C GLY A 161 20.41 -0.38 10.52
N ARG A 162 19.28 0.27 10.80
CA ARG A 162 18.06 -0.38 11.31
C ARG A 162 16.87 0.00 10.45
N VAL A 163 16.16 -1.01 9.97
CA VAL A 163 14.90 -0.83 9.24
C VAL A 163 13.83 -0.38 10.25
N TYR A 164 13.18 0.75 9.96
CA TYR A 164 12.01 1.17 10.73
C TYR A 164 10.90 0.12 10.63
N LYS A 165 10.26 -0.20 11.76
CA LYS A 165 9.14 -1.15 11.79
C LYS A 165 7.84 -0.39 12.06
N PRO A 166 6.93 -0.29 11.07
CA PRO A 166 5.63 0.33 11.30
C PRO A 166 4.89 -0.34 12.46
N THR A 167 4.37 0.48 13.37
CA THR A 167 3.59 0.04 14.53
C THR A 167 2.14 -0.23 14.15
N ASN A 168 1.37 -0.82 15.07
CA ASN A 168 -0.08 -0.93 14.89
C ASN A 168 -0.74 0.45 14.76
N MET A 169 -0.23 1.47 15.44
CA MET A 169 -0.76 2.83 15.29
C MET A 169 -0.55 3.32 13.85
N ASP A 170 0.62 3.09 13.26
CA ASP A 170 0.94 3.50 11.89
C ASP A 170 0.09 2.74 10.86
N LEU A 171 -0.13 1.45 11.09
CA LEU A 171 -0.86 0.58 10.17
C LEU A 171 -2.38 0.72 10.30
N THR A 172 -2.93 0.92 11.50
CA THR A 172 -4.38 0.85 11.75
C THR A 172 -4.98 2.07 12.44
N GLY A 173 -4.15 2.97 12.98
CA GLY A 173 -4.60 4.08 13.82
C GLY A 173 -4.99 3.67 15.24
N GLU A 174 -4.66 2.44 15.65
CA GLU A 174 -5.02 1.90 16.97
C GLU A 174 -3.79 1.38 17.72
N LYS A 175 -3.56 1.86 18.96
CA LYS A 175 -2.39 1.51 19.77
C LYS A 175 -2.40 0.05 20.27
N HIS A 176 -3.58 -0.53 20.51
CA HIS A 176 -3.74 -1.83 21.19
C HIS A 176 -4.47 -2.87 20.33
N VAL A 177 -3.91 -3.20 19.16
CA VAL A 177 -4.36 -4.40 18.41
C VAL A 177 -3.51 -5.59 18.85
N THR A 178 -4.04 -6.41 19.75
CA THR A 178 -3.32 -7.53 20.40
C THR A 178 -3.35 -8.85 19.64
N SER A 179 -3.76 -8.90 18.37
CA SER A 179 -3.73 -10.17 17.61
C SER A 179 -3.47 -10.01 16.12
N ARG A 180 -2.72 -10.98 15.55
CA ARG A 180 -2.57 -11.38 14.13
C ARG A 180 -3.53 -10.69 13.16
N PRO A 181 -3.12 -10.31 11.93
CA PRO A 181 -3.60 -9.19 11.06
C PRO A 181 -5.12 -9.11 10.85
N ARG A 182 -5.86 -8.99 11.94
CA ARG A 182 -7.31 -8.90 12.07
C ARG A 182 -7.54 -8.10 13.35
N CYS A 183 -7.85 -6.83 13.21
CA CYS A 183 -8.37 -6.07 14.33
C CYS A 183 -9.71 -6.71 14.76
N ARG A 184 -9.82 -7.16 16.02
CA ARG A 184 -11.05 -7.79 16.55
C ARG A 184 -12.18 -6.78 16.74
N SER A 185 -11.86 -5.50 16.90
CA SER A 185 -12.83 -4.40 17.10
C SER A 185 -13.61 -4.09 15.83
N CYS A 186 -12.92 -3.91 14.69
CA CYS A 186 -13.55 -3.55 13.42
C CYS A 186 -13.65 -4.72 12.41
N LYS A 187 -13.18 -5.91 12.79
CA LYS A 187 -13.03 -7.10 11.91
C LYS A 187 -12.23 -6.84 10.63
N SER A 188 -11.45 -5.76 10.55
CA SER A 188 -10.81 -5.35 9.31
C SER A 188 -9.62 -6.23 8.95
N LYS A 189 -9.53 -6.64 7.68
CA LYS A 189 -8.34 -7.27 7.09
C LYS A 189 -7.68 -6.24 6.18
N VAL A 190 -6.42 -5.93 6.44
CA VAL A 190 -5.57 -5.22 5.48
C VAL A 190 -5.03 -6.28 4.53
N TYR A 191 -5.43 -6.22 3.26
CA TYR A 191 -4.94 -7.14 2.26
C TYR A 191 -3.67 -6.55 1.63
N TYR A 192 -2.57 -7.26 1.87
CA TYR A 192 -1.33 -7.14 1.12
C TYR A 192 -1.34 -8.30 0.13
N PHE A 193 -1.08 -8.08 -1.15
CA PHE A 193 -0.91 -9.21 -2.06
C PHE A 193 0.41 -9.91 -1.72
N GLU A 194 0.36 -10.99 -0.94
CA GLU A 194 1.30 -12.10 -1.12
C GLU A 194 0.77 -12.89 -2.32
N ARG A 195 1.60 -13.08 -3.35
CA ARG A 195 1.29 -13.97 -4.47
C ARG A 195 0.72 -15.27 -3.93
N ARG A 196 -0.49 -15.64 -4.37
CA ARG A 196 -0.89 -17.06 -4.34
C ARG A 196 0.17 -17.79 -5.16
N SER A 197 1.02 -18.58 -4.51
CA SER A 197 1.68 -19.66 -5.21
C SER A 197 0.58 -20.55 -5.77
N THR A 198 0.51 -20.61 -7.08
CA THR A 198 -0.27 -21.62 -7.78
C THR A 198 0.29 -22.98 -7.40
N SER A 199 -0.49 -23.79 -6.69
CA SER A 199 -0.46 -25.23 -6.86
C SER A 199 -1.67 -25.92 -6.19
N HIS A 200 -2.46 -26.58 -7.04
CA HIS A 200 -3.43 -27.66 -6.78
C HIS A 200 -4.92 -27.31 -6.65
N ASP A 201 -5.54 -27.41 -7.84
CA ASP A 201 -6.91 -27.73 -8.24
C ASP A 201 -7.77 -28.52 -7.22
N PRO A 202 -9.00 -28.05 -6.89
CA PRO A 202 -10.00 -28.80 -6.16
C PRO A 202 -11.14 -29.26 -7.08
N SER A 203 -10.99 -30.37 -7.82
CA SER A 203 -12.15 -31.01 -8.46
C SER A 203 -11.96 -32.49 -8.90
N SER A 204 -11.81 -33.41 -7.93
CA SER A 204 -12.48 -34.72 -7.97
C SER A 204 -12.41 -35.35 -6.56
N GLY A 205 -13.43 -35.96 -5.97
CA GLY A 205 -14.78 -36.25 -6.44
C GLY A 205 -15.79 -36.20 -5.28
N ARG A 206 -17.06 -36.12 -5.69
CA ARG A 206 -18.22 -36.46 -4.86
C ARG A 206 -18.23 -37.98 -4.64
N GLY A 207 -18.67 -38.42 -3.47
CA GLY A 207 -19.05 -39.82 -3.27
C GLY A 207 -19.44 -40.15 -1.85
N ARG A 208 -20.76 -40.17 -1.60
CA ARG A 208 -21.38 -40.68 -0.37
C ARG A 208 -21.05 -42.16 -0.17
N ARG A 209 -20.65 -42.55 1.04
CA ARG A 209 -21.33 -43.48 1.97
C ARG A 209 -20.45 -43.71 3.19
#